data_AF-A0A2Z6PIF9-F1
#
_entry.id   AF-A0A2Z6PIF9-F1
#
_cell.length_a   1.000
_cell.length_b   1.000
_cell.length_c   1.000
_cell.angle_alpha   90.00
_cell.angle_beta   90.00
_cell.angle_gamma   90.00
#
_symmetry.space_group_name_H-M   'P 1'
#
loop_
_entity.id
_entity.type
_entity.pdbx_description
1 polymer ?
#
loop_
_entity_poly.entity_id
_entity_poly.type
_entity_poly.pdbx_seq_one_letter_code
_entity_poly.pdbx_strand_id
1 'polypeptide(L)'
;MVRKLLRIRHLFAQLTGRLRSEEDEFEILSSLHPSPAVCGFPTDEAQLLIAETEVFDRGMYVGPVGWFGGGERIVEGSNHTWSGMS
;
A
#
# COMPACT_ATOMS: atom_id res chain seq x y z
N MET A 1 -4.09 -3.15 -15.94
CA MET A 1 -4.43 -4.58 -16.14
C MET A 1 -5.71 -4.89 -15.37
N VAL A 2 -6.54 -5.86 -15.79
CA VAL A 2 -7.80 -6.21 -15.07
C VAL A 2 -7.61 -7.51 -14.28
N ARG A 3 -7.90 -7.49 -12.97
CA ARG A 3 -7.90 -8.65 -12.07
C ARG A 3 -9.33 -9.09 -11.77
N LYS A 4 -9.65 -10.36 -11.99
CA LYS A 4 -10.98 -10.94 -11.71
C LYS A 4 -10.95 -11.64 -10.36
N LEU A 5 -11.83 -11.24 -9.44
CA LEU A 5 -12.11 -11.94 -8.18
C LEU A 5 -13.48 -12.61 -8.26
N LEU A 6 -13.86 -13.38 -7.23
CA LEU A 6 -15.11 -14.17 -7.20
C LEU A 6 -16.37 -13.34 -7.51
N ARG A 7 -16.41 -12.07 -7.10
CA ARG A 7 -17.62 -11.23 -7.21
C ARG A 7 -17.43 -9.93 -8.00
N ILE A 8 -16.20 -9.47 -8.19
CA ILE A 8 -15.91 -8.15 -8.79
C ILE A 8 -14.64 -8.19 -9.64
N ARG A 9 -14.53 -7.24 -10.58
CA ARG A 9 -13.35 -7.04 -11.42
C ARG A 9 -12.69 -5.73 -11.03
N HIS A 10 -11.38 -5.77 -10.75
CA HIS A 10 -10.60 -4.58 -10.40
C HIS A 10 -9.69 -4.21 -11.56
N LEU A 11 -9.59 -2.90 -11.82
CA LEU A 11 -8.43 -2.36 -12.52
C LEU A 11 -7.27 -2.31 -11.53
N PHE A 12 -6.10 -2.80 -11.95
CA PHE A 12 -4.90 -2.85 -11.13
C PHE A 12 -3.68 -2.37 -11.93
N ALA A 13 -2.79 -1.67 -11.24
CA ALA A 13 -1.49 -1.26 -11.69
C ALA A 13 -0.43 -1.78 -10.72
N GLN A 14 0.61 -2.44 -11.25
CA GLN A 14 1.74 -2.88 -10.46
C GLN A 14 2.80 -1.79 -10.44
N LEU A 15 3.25 -1.40 -9.25
CA LEU A 15 4.37 -0.49 -9.05
C LEU A 15 5.54 -1.29 -8.49
N THR A 16 6.71 -1.14 -9.11
CA THR A 16 7.96 -1.74 -8.65
C THR A 16 9.01 -0.65 -8.54
N GLY A 17 9.85 -0.75 -7.51
CA GLY A 17 10.90 0.21 -7.23
C GLY A 17 12.00 -0.44 -6.43
N ARG A 18 13.19 0.17 -6.44
CA ARG A 18 14.32 -0.26 -5.63
C ARG A 18 14.50 0.74 -4.50
N LEU A 19 14.51 0.24 -3.27
CA LEU A 19 14.77 1.05 -2.09
C LEU A 19 16.23 1.52 -2.10
N ARG A 20 16.46 2.78 -1.74
CA ARG A 20 17.80 3.29 -1.49
C ARG A 20 18.31 2.68 -0.18
N SER A 21 19.62 2.47 -0.07
CA SER A 21 20.24 1.77 1.08
C SER A 21 20.02 2.43 2.45
N GLU A 22 19.46 3.63 2.48
CA GLU A 22 19.28 4.46 3.67
C GLU A 22 17.82 4.61 4.10
N GLU A 23 16.87 4.13 3.31
CA GLU A 23 15.43 4.28 3.57
C GLU A 23 14.89 3.05 4.32
N ASP A 24 14.03 3.27 5.32
CA ASP A 24 13.33 2.23 6.07
C ASP A 24 12.07 1.77 5.30
N GLU A 25 11.80 0.46 5.28
CA GLU A 25 10.59 -0.08 4.68
C GLU A 25 9.30 0.52 5.27
N PHE A 26 9.32 0.91 6.55
CA PHE A 26 8.19 1.57 7.21
C PHE A 26 7.98 3.02 6.71
N GLU A 27 9.05 3.76 6.42
CA GLU A 27 8.96 5.12 5.88
C GLU A 27 8.30 5.12 4.50
N ILE A 28 8.66 4.16 3.65
CA ILE A 28 8.03 4.00 2.34
C ILE A 28 6.55 3.66 2.49
N LEU A 29 6.20 2.72 3.36
CA LEU A 29 4.79 2.37 3.58
C LEU A 29 3.98 3.59 4.05
N SER A 30 4.55 4.36 4.97
CA SER A 30 3.93 5.57 5.52
C SER A 30 3.77 6.67 4.48
N SER A 31 4.65 6.75 3.49
CA SER A 31 4.54 7.71 2.38
C SER A 31 3.47 7.33 1.34
N LEU A 32 3.20 6.03 1.18
CA LEU A 32 2.26 5.51 0.17
C LEU A 32 0.84 5.34 0.69
N HIS A 33 0.66 5.26 2.00
CA HIS A 33 -0.64 5.21 2.65
C HIS A 33 -0.99 6.57 3.29
N PRO A 34 -2.26 7.01 3.16
CA PRO A 34 -3.36 6.35 2.48
C PRO A 34 -3.29 6.53 0.96
N SER A 35 -3.61 5.46 0.21
CA SER A 35 -3.62 5.56 -1.25
C SER A 35 -4.85 6.33 -1.76
N PRO A 36 -4.77 6.96 -2.96
CA PRO A 36 -5.92 7.63 -3.57
C PRO A 36 -7.13 6.72 -3.82
N ALA A 37 -6.93 5.41 -3.91
CA ALA A 37 -8.01 4.45 -4.10
C ALA A 37 -8.91 4.29 -2.87
N VAL A 38 -8.42 4.63 -1.67
CA VAL A 38 -9.18 4.49 -0.40
C VAL A 38 -9.46 5.82 0.29
N CYS A 39 -8.62 6.83 0.05
CA CYS A 39 -8.78 8.16 0.63
C CYS A 39 -9.28 9.18 -0.40
N GLY A 40 -8.73 9.19 -1.61
CA GLY A 40 -9.00 10.19 -2.64
C GLY A 40 -7.76 11.02 -2.97
N PHE A 41 -7.93 12.03 -3.83
CA PHE A 41 -6.86 12.96 -4.20
C PHE A 41 -7.44 14.36 -4.49
N PRO A 42 -6.83 15.45 -4.00
CA PRO A 42 -5.64 15.48 -3.15
C PRO A 42 -5.93 14.97 -1.72
N THR A 43 -4.91 14.42 -1.07
CA THR A 43 -5.08 13.57 0.13
C THR A 43 -5.64 14.35 1.32
N ASP A 44 -5.19 15.58 1.54
CA ASP A 44 -5.59 16.37 2.71
C ASP A 44 -7.07 16.77 2.65
N GLU A 45 -7.52 17.25 1.49
CA GLU A 45 -8.93 17.62 1.26
C GLU A 45 -9.84 16.39 1.31
N ALA A 46 -9.38 15.26 0.78
CA ALA A 46 -10.15 14.03 0.81
C ALA A 46 -10.30 13.48 2.24
N GLN A 47 -9.26 13.58 3.07
CA GLN A 47 -9.33 13.23 4.50
C GLN A 47 -10.32 14.13 5.25
N LEU A 48 -10.30 15.44 5.01
CA LEU A 48 -11.26 16.37 5.62
C LEU A 48 -12.69 16.00 5.25
N LEU A 49 -12.95 15.74 3.97
CA LEU A 49 -14.28 15.34 3.50
C LEU A 49 -14.74 14.01 4.13
N ILE A 50 -13.85 13.02 4.24
CA ILE A 50 -14.15 11.75 4.91
C ILE A 50 -14.53 11.99 6.37
N ALA A 51 -13.76 12.79 7.10
CA ALA A 51 -14.00 13.10 8.50
C ALA A 51 -15.34 13.85 8.72
N GLU A 52 -15.76 14.67 7.77
CA GLU A 52 -17.04 15.40 7.83
C GLU A 52 -18.25 14.54 7.44
N THR A 53 -18.08 13.56 6.55
CA THR A 53 -19.20 12.83 5.93
C THR A 53 -19.43 11.44 6.54
N GLU A 54 -18.41 10.79 7.07
CA GLU A 54 -18.54 9.47 7.66
C GLU A 54 -18.95 9.54 9.13
N VAL A 55 -20.04 8.86 9.48
CA VAL A 55 -20.60 8.85 10.84
C VAL A 55 -19.87 7.89 11.79
N PHE A 56 -18.70 7.39 11.41
CA PHE A 56 -17.92 6.41 12.17
C PHE A 56 -16.42 6.60 11.94
N ASP A 57 -15.63 6.16 12.91
CA ASP A 57 -14.18 6.05 12.75
C ASP A 57 -13.82 4.77 12.01
N ARG A 58 -13.05 4.90 10.93
CA ARG A 58 -12.57 3.76 10.14
C ARG A 58 -11.64 2.86 10.96
N GLY A 59 -10.90 3.39 11.94
CA GLY A 59 -9.89 2.62 12.67
C GLY A 59 -8.94 1.90 11.70
N MET A 60 -8.85 0.58 11.81
CA MET A 60 -8.01 -0.25 10.92
C MET A 60 -8.67 -0.57 9.56
N TYR A 61 -9.91 -0.13 9.33
CA TYR A 61 -10.57 -0.26 8.03
C TYR A 61 -9.77 0.54 7.00
N VAL A 62 -9.34 -0.12 5.92
CA VAL A 62 -8.41 0.37 4.88
C VAL A 62 -6.95 0.63 5.29
N GLY A 63 -6.56 0.31 6.52
CA GLY A 63 -5.16 0.40 6.98
C GLY A 63 -4.27 -0.72 6.40
N PRO A 64 -2.97 -0.46 6.14
CA PRO A 64 -2.04 -1.51 5.74
C PRO A 64 -1.73 -2.46 6.91
N VAL A 65 -1.65 -3.76 6.63
CA VAL A 65 -1.31 -4.81 7.61
C VAL A 65 -0.32 -5.79 6.97
N GLY A 66 0.76 -6.11 7.68
CA GLY A 66 1.79 -7.03 7.21
C GLY A 66 2.99 -7.12 8.16
N TRP A 67 4.03 -7.81 7.71
CA TRP A 67 5.27 -8.03 8.44
C TRP A 67 6.45 -7.57 7.58
N PHE A 68 7.39 -6.88 8.19
CA PHE A 68 8.71 -6.65 7.60
C PHE A 68 9.67 -7.69 8.14
N GLY A 69 10.34 -8.41 7.24
CA GLY A 69 11.39 -9.36 7.60
C GLY A 69 12.75 -8.76 7.26
N GLY A 70 13.66 -8.74 8.23
CA GLY A 70 15.04 -8.29 8.01
C GLY A 70 15.78 -9.27 7.10
N GLY A 71 15.71 -9.03 5.79
CA GLY A 71 16.50 -9.75 4.80
C GLY A 71 17.89 -9.14 4.70
N GLU A 72 18.92 -9.97 4.90
CA GLU A 72 20.32 -9.70 4.60
C GLU A 72 20.44 -8.90 3.28
N ARG A 73 21.16 -7.77 3.32
CA ARG A 73 21.41 -6.92 2.15
C ARG A 73 22.38 -7.64 1.22
N ILE A 74 21.85 -8.48 0.35
CA ILE A 74 22.61 -9.04 -0.76
C ILE A 74 22.76 -7.94 -1.81
N VAL A 75 23.90 -7.26 -1.77
CA VAL A 75 24.45 -6.54 -2.93
C VAL A 75 24.81 -7.59 -3.97
N GLU A 76 23.84 -7.97 -4.81
CA GLU A 76 24.00 -8.29 -6.24
C GLU A 76 22.69 -8.85 -6.81
N GLY A 77 22.42 -8.51 -8.07
CA GLY A 77 21.12 -8.61 -8.69
C GLY A 77 20.51 -10.02 -8.62
N SER A 78 19.37 -10.14 -7.96
CA SER A 78 18.45 -11.26 -8.14
C SER A 78 17.04 -10.89 -7.66
N ASN A 79 16.04 -11.35 -8.41
CA ASN A 79 14.63 -11.00 -8.25
C ASN A 79 14.09 -11.35 -6.85
N HIS A 80 13.55 -10.37 -6.14
CA HIS A 80 12.74 -10.63 -4.95
C HIS A 80 11.32 -11.04 -5.37
N THR A 81 11.06 -12.34 -5.42
CA THR A 81 9.71 -12.89 -5.57
C THR A 81 9.00 -12.88 -4.22
N TRP A 82 7.92 -12.10 -4.13
CA TRP A 82 7.00 -12.10 -2.98
C TRP A 82 6.02 -13.27 -3.13
N SER A 83 6.09 -14.27 -2.25
CA SER A 83 5.10 -15.36 -2.19
C SER A 83 4.05 -15.02 -1.14
N GLY A 84 2.99 -14.33 -1.55
CA GLY A 84 1.79 -14.16 -0.72
C GLY A 84 1.01 -15.46 -0.62
N MET A 85 0.71 -15.89 0.60
CA MET A 85 -0.12 -17.07 0.90
C MET A 85 -1.55 -16.88 0.40
N SER A 86 -2.12 -18.00 -0.09
CA SER A 86 -3.52 -18.25 -0.43
C SER A 86 -4.50 -17.90 0.68
#